data_AF-A0A7W9ZBF1-F1
#
_entry.id   AF-A0A7W9ZBF1-F1
#
_cell.length_a   1.000
_cell.length_b   1.000
_cell.length_c   1.000
_cell.angle_alpha   90.00
_cell.angle_beta   90.00
_cell.angle_gamma   90.00
#
_symmetry.space_group_name_H-M   'P 1'
#
loop_
_entity.id
_entity.type
_entity.pdbx_description
1 polymer ?
#
loop_
_entity_poly.entity_id
_entity_poly.type
_entity_poly.pdbx_seq_one_letter_code
_entity_poly.pdbx_strand_id
1 'polypeptide(L)'
;MYENLKKQQSQLTDQGYRLFILILTIHEVNLILENYSQKILLKVYNENLKNQNQTPSDLPTMQKYLNKLEKEINVIVKFYFMKNLKSIIYYKLNYTLERIIHKTNTLSPK
;
A
#
# COMPACT_ATOMS: atom_id res chain seq x y z
N MET A 1 5.83 -16.32 5.54
CA MET A 1 5.65 -14.85 5.57
C MET A 1 4.19 -14.45 5.71
N TYR A 2 3.27 -14.94 4.86
CA TYR A 2 1.83 -14.61 4.92
C TYR A 2 1.08 -15.11 6.19
N GLU A 3 1.49 -16.22 6.80
CA GLU A 3 0.80 -16.75 7.99
C GLU A 3 1.00 -15.90 9.27
N ASN A 4 2.11 -15.16 9.38
CA ASN A 4 2.27 -14.16 10.45
C ASN A 4 1.40 -12.91 10.23
N LEU A 5 0.97 -12.64 9.00
CA LEU A 5 0.14 -11.47 8.65
C LEU A 5 -1.31 -11.64 9.11
N LYS A 6 -1.87 -12.86 9.03
CA LYS A 6 -3.22 -13.18 9.54
C LYS A 6 -3.35 -12.97 11.05
N LYS A 7 -2.29 -13.23 11.81
CA LYS A 7 -2.27 -13.02 13.26
C LYS A 7 -2.23 -11.53 13.65
N GLN A 8 -1.70 -10.68 12.76
CA GLN A 8 -1.66 -9.22 12.93
C GLN A 8 -2.94 -8.53 12.42
N GLN A 9 -3.64 -9.14 11.48
CA GLN A 9 -4.94 -8.71 10.95
C GLN A 9 -5.99 -8.48 12.05
N SER A 10 -5.99 -9.29 13.12
CA SER A 10 -6.97 -9.17 14.21
C SER A 10 -6.74 -7.97 15.15
N GLN A 11 -5.61 -7.26 15.02
CA GLN A 11 -5.23 -6.13 15.90
C GLN A 11 -5.26 -4.77 15.19
N LEU A 12 -5.55 -4.74 13.89
CA LEU A 12 -5.59 -3.50 13.11
C LEU A 12 -7.04 -3.01 12.97
N THR A 13 -7.23 -1.69 13.01
CA THR A 13 -8.50 -1.08 12.58
C THR A 13 -8.76 -1.36 11.10
N ASP A 14 -10.01 -1.29 10.65
CA ASP A 14 -10.35 -1.49 9.22
C ASP A 14 -9.47 -0.63 8.29
N GLN A 15 -9.29 0.64 8.66
CA GLN A 15 -8.41 1.55 7.94
C GLN A 15 -6.94 1.12 7.99
N GLY A 16 -6.46 0.63 9.14
CA GLY A 16 -5.10 0.11 9.28
C GLY A 16 -4.85 -1.12 8.40
N TYR A 17 -5.85 -2.01 8.32
CA TYR A 17 -5.78 -3.19 7.47
C TYR A 17 -5.74 -2.84 5.98
N ARG A 18 -6.56 -1.88 5.54
CA ARG A 18 -6.53 -1.35 4.17
C ARG A 18 -5.18 -0.73 3.81
N LEU A 19 -4.61 0.09 4.71
CA LEU A 19 -3.26 0.65 4.53
C LEU A 19 -2.20 -0.45 4.41
N PHE A 20 -2.33 -1.50 5.21
CA PHE A 20 -1.43 -2.64 5.18
C PHE A 20 -1.50 -3.40 3.84
N ILE A 21 -2.71 -3.70 3.35
CA ILE A 21 -2.92 -4.31 2.04
C ILE A 21 -2.31 -3.41 0.94
N LEU A 22 -2.49 -2.10 1.02
CA LEU A 22 -1.93 -1.16 0.04
C LEU A 22 -0.40 -1.21 0.02
N ILE A 23 0.26 -1.32 1.17
CA ILE A 23 1.73 -1.47 1.27
C ILE A 23 2.18 -2.76 0.57
N LEU A 24 1.49 -3.88 0.84
CA LEU A 24 1.80 -5.16 0.19
C LEU A 24 1.60 -5.08 -1.32
N THR A 25 0.51 -4.47 -1.78
CA THR A 25 0.25 -4.25 -3.20
C THR A 25 1.35 -3.39 -3.83
N ILE A 26 1.81 -2.33 -3.18
CA ILE A 26 2.95 -1.53 -3.69
C ILE A 26 4.19 -2.41 -3.84
N HIS A 27 4.50 -3.25 -2.84
CA HIS A 27 5.64 -4.16 -2.91
C HIS A 27 5.52 -5.14 -4.08
N GLU A 28 4.38 -5.81 -4.20
CA GLU A 28 4.08 -6.77 -5.27
C GLU A 28 4.19 -6.12 -6.65
N VAL A 29 3.55 -4.97 -6.85
CA VAL A 29 3.58 -4.26 -8.14
C VAL A 29 5.00 -3.80 -8.47
N ASN A 30 5.80 -3.37 -7.49
CA ASN A 30 7.21 -3.01 -7.71
C ASN A 30 8.09 -4.20 -8.11
N LEU A 31 7.76 -5.43 -7.69
CA LEU A 31 8.49 -6.64 -8.07
C LEU A 31 8.16 -7.06 -9.50
N ILE A 32 6.93 -6.80 -9.95
CA ILE A 32 6.43 -7.24 -11.26
C ILE A 32 6.68 -6.18 -12.34
N LEU A 33 6.54 -4.90 -11.98
CA LEU A 33 6.58 -3.77 -12.89
C LEU A 33 7.65 -2.79 -12.46
N GLU A 34 8.54 -2.41 -13.38
CA GLU A 34 9.50 -1.34 -13.15
C GLU A 34 8.81 0.00 -12.89
N ASN A 35 7.62 0.20 -13.46
CA ASN A 35 6.83 1.42 -13.30
C ASN A 35 5.35 1.22 -13.69
N TYR A 36 4.45 2.06 -13.16
CA TYR A 36 3.01 1.90 -13.33
C TYR A 36 2.21 3.19 -13.16
N SER A 37 0.92 3.17 -13.53
CA SER A 37 -0.01 4.28 -13.25
C SER A 37 -0.78 4.04 -11.96
N GLN A 38 -1.35 5.09 -11.36
CA GLN A 38 -2.26 4.92 -10.21
C GLN A 38 -3.48 4.07 -10.54
N LYS A 39 -3.94 4.02 -11.81
CA LYS A 39 -5.04 3.14 -12.22
C LYS A 39 -4.66 1.66 -12.15
N ILE A 40 -3.42 1.32 -12.54
CA ILE A 40 -2.90 -0.04 -12.43
C ILE A 40 -2.78 -0.43 -10.96
N LEU A 41 -2.20 0.46 -10.13
CA LEU A 41 -2.11 0.22 -8.69
C LEU A 41 -3.49 -0.01 -8.06
N LEU A 42 -4.48 0.82 -8.40
CA LEU A 42 -5.84 0.68 -7.88
C LEU A 42 -6.49 -0.65 -8.28
N LYS A 43 -6.25 -1.11 -9.51
CA LYS A 43 -6.78 -2.40 -10.00
C LYS A 43 -6.25 -3.55 -9.13
N VAL A 44 -4.93 -3.66 -8.98
CA VAL A 44 -4.29 -4.72 -8.17
C VAL A 44 -4.67 -4.58 -6.69
N TYR A 45 -4.76 -3.36 -6.18
CA TYR A 45 -5.18 -3.11 -4.80
C TYR A 45 -6.60 -3.62 -4.54
N ASN A 46 -7.54 -3.37 -5.45
CA ASN A 46 -8.92 -3.86 -5.33
C ASN A 46 -9.04 -5.38 -5.47
N GLU A 47 -8.21 -6.01 -6.30
CA GLU A 47 -8.10 -7.47 -6.37
C GLU A 47 -7.62 -8.04 -5.01
N ASN A 48 -6.59 -7.44 -4.42
CA ASN A 48 -6.07 -7.86 -3.10
C ASN A 48 -7.08 -7.59 -1.97
N LEU A 49 -7.81 -6.47 -1.98
CA LEU A 49 -8.91 -6.22 -1.04
C LEU A 49 -9.99 -7.29 -1.15
N LYS A 50 -10.43 -7.64 -2.38
CA LYS A 50 -11.45 -8.66 -2.61
C LYS A 50 -10.99 -10.03 -2.09
N ASN A 51 -9.74 -10.41 -2.33
CA ASN A 51 -9.15 -11.66 -1.82
C ASN A 51 -9.11 -11.72 -0.28
N GLN A 52 -9.19 -10.57 0.38
CA GLN A 52 -9.24 -10.43 1.84
C GLN A 52 -10.64 -10.09 2.37
N ASN A 53 -11.69 -10.28 1.56
CA ASN A 53 -13.08 -9.95 1.89
C ASN A 53 -13.32 -8.47 2.29
N GLN A 54 -12.49 -7.56 1.78
CA GLN A 54 -12.59 -6.12 2.01
C GLN A 54 -13.33 -5.44 0.85
N THR A 55 -14.04 -4.35 1.13
CA THR A 55 -14.74 -3.61 0.07
C THR A 55 -13.72 -2.88 -0.82
N PRO A 56 -13.92 -2.87 -2.15
CA PRO A 56 -13.05 -2.15 -3.08
C PRO A 56 -12.93 -0.67 -2.72
N SER A 57 -11.77 -0.09 -3.03
CA SER A 57 -11.50 1.33 -2.89
C SER A 57 -11.71 2.06 -4.22
N ASP A 58 -12.00 3.35 -4.14
CA ASP A 58 -11.96 4.25 -5.28
C ASP A 58 -10.61 4.99 -5.36
N LEU A 59 -10.37 5.67 -6.48
CA LEU A 59 -9.13 6.40 -6.71
C LEU A 59 -8.89 7.50 -5.64
N PRO A 60 -9.86 8.35 -5.28
CA PRO A 60 -9.67 9.36 -4.24
C PRO A 60 -9.31 8.78 -2.87
N THR A 61 -9.93 7.68 -2.46
CA THR A 61 -9.65 7.02 -1.19
C THR A 61 -8.26 6.41 -1.19
N MET A 62 -7.88 5.70 -2.26
CA MET A 62 -6.52 5.18 -2.39
C MET A 62 -5.47 6.31 -2.36
N GLN A 63 -5.74 7.45 -3.01
CA GLN A 63 -4.85 8.62 -2.97
C GLN A 63 -4.69 9.20 -1.55
N LYS A 64 -5.78 9.27 -0.76
CA LYS A 64 -5.69 9.66 0.66
C LYS A 64 -4.80 8.72 1.46
N TYR A 65 -4.91 7.41 1.22
CA TYR A 65 -4.04 6.42 1.86
C TYR A 65 -2.58 6.57 1.44
N LEU A 66 -2.29 6.77 0.15
CA LEU A 66 -0.94 7.03 -0.32
C LEU A 66 -0.34 8.29 0.32
N ASN A 67 -1.11 9.37 0.44
CA ASN A 67 -0.67 10.59 1.13
C ASN A 67 -0.36 10.32 2.60
N LYS A 68 -1.18 9.54 3.30
CA LYS A 68 -0.93 9.14 4.69
C LYS A 68 0.35 8.31 4.81
N LEU A 69 0.55 7.32 3.94
CA LEU A 69 1.76 6.48 3.91
C LEU A 69 3.03 7.31 3.64
N GLU A 70 2.94 8.34 2.79
CA GLU A 70 4.07 9.20 2.42
C GLU A 70 4.36 10.26 3.48
N LYS A 71 3.35 11.01 3.91
CA LYS A 71 3.53 12.23 4.73
C LYS A 71 3.44 11.98 6.23
N GLU A 72 2.57 11.08 6.67
CA GLU A 72 2.35 10.83 8.10
C GLU A 72 3.21 9.66 8.59
N ILE A 73 3.14 8.51 7.91
CA ILE A 73 3.85 7.30 8.34
C ILE A 73 5.30 7.27 7.80
N ASN A 74 5.51 7.93 6.67
CA ASN A 74 6.79 8.04 5.97
C ASN A 74 7.42 6.66 5.65
N VAL A 75 6.60 5.74 5.12
CA VAL A 75 7.02 4.39 4.73
C VAL A 75 7.17 4.22 3.22
N ILE A 76 6.65 5.17 2.45
CA ILE A 76 6.83 5.23 1.00
C ILE A 76 7.38 6.59 0.57
N VAL A 77 8.05 6.62 -0.57
CA VAL A 77 8.36 7.85 -1.31
C VAL A 77 7.86 7.71 -2.74
N LYS A 78 7.21 8.77 -3.24
CA LYS A 78 6.65 8.82 -4.59
C LYS A 78 7.65 9.42 -5.57
N PHE A 79 7.89 8.71 -6.67
CA PHE A 79 8.58 9.23 -7.84
C PHE A 79 7.58 9.42 -8.98
N TYR A 80 7.67 10.56 -9.66
CA TYR A 80 6.81 10.91 -10.78
C TYR A 80 7.66 11.22 -12.00
N PHE A 81 7.34 10.56 -13.12
CA PHE A 81 8.00 10.74 -14.39
C PHE A 81 6.96 11.00 -15.48
N MET A 82 7.24 11.94 -16.38
CA MET A 82 6.52 12.05 -17.65
C MET A 82 7.30 11.34 -18.74
N LYS A 83 6.69 10.33 -19.38
CA LYS A 83 7.25 9.65 -20.54
C LYS A 83 6.19 9.54 -21.63
N ASN A 84 6.44 10.08 -22.81
CA ASN A 84 5.54 10.01 -23.97
C ASN A 84 4.08 10.38 -23.63
N LEU A 85 3.87 11.53 -22.97
CA LEU A 85 2.55 12.05 -22.53
C LEU A 85 1.81 11.17 -21.50
N LYS A 86 2.44 10.10 -20.99
CA LYS A 86 1.91 9.27 -19.91
C LYS A 86 2.60 9.63 -18.59
N SER A 87 1.80 9.79 -17.54
CA SER A 87 2.30 9.89 -16.18
C SER A 87 2.65 8.49 -15.67
N ILE A 88 3.92 8.31 -15.36
CA ILE A 88 4.47 7.10 -14.79
C ILE A 88 4.79 7.40 -13.32
N ILE A 89 4.34 6.52 -12.43
CA ILE A 89 4.51 6.66 -10.99
C ILE A 89 5.21 5.40 -10.47
N TYR A 90 6.10 5.61 -9.51
CA TYR A 90 6.77 4.55 -8.78
C TYR A 90 6.76 4.89 -7.30
N TYR A 91 6.32 3.96 -6.44
CA TYR A 91 6.33 4.16 -4.98
C TYR A 91 7.37 3.26 -4.34
N LYS A 92 8.50 3.82 -3.95
CA LYS A 92 9.56 3.07 -3.25
C LYS A 92 9.19 2.90 -1.79
N LEU A 93 9.40 1.69 -1.24
CA LEU A 93 9.35 1.47 0.20
C LEU A 93 10.63 2.00 0.87
N ASN A 94 10.48 2.83 1.91
CA ASN A 94 11.62 3.39 2.66
C ASN A 94 12.31 2.37 3.57
N TYR A 95 11.64 1.26 3.86
CA TYR A 95 12.13 0.19 4.75
C TYR A 95 11.77 -1.17 4.17
N THR A 96 12.43 -2.22 4.67
CA THR A 96 12.02 -3.61 4.40
C THR A 96 10.59 -3.83 4.91
N LEU A 97 9.84 -4.73 4.26
CA LEU A 97 8.47 -5.05 4.69
C LEU A 97 8.39 -5.43 6.17
N GLU A 98 9.36 -6.20 6.67
CA GLU A 98 9.46 -6.59 8.08
C GLU A 98 9.52 -5.38 9.03
N ARG A 99 10.28 -4.35 8.65
CA ARG A 99 10.42 -3.12 9.43
C ARG A 99 9.19 -2.23 9.32
N ILE A 100 8.52 -2.22 8.17
CA ILE A 100 7.24 -1.52 8.00
C ILE A 100 6.18 -2.15 8.91
N ILE A 101 6.06 -3.47 8.90
CA ILE A 101 5.13 -4.22 9.76
C ILE A 101 5.35 -3.88 11.25
N HIS A 102 6.61 -3.86 11.70
CA HIS A 102 6.92 -3.46 13.07
C HIS A 102 6.49 -2.02 13.38
N LYS A 103 6.75 -1.07 12.46
CA LYS A 103 6.43 0.35 12.63
C LYS A 103 4.91 0.61 12.60
N THR A 104 4.15 -0.15 11.82
CA THR A 104 2.68 -0.03 11.78
C THR A 104 2.01 -0.59 13.02
N ASN A 105 2.58 -1.64 13.64
CA ASN A 105 2.05 -2.21 14.88
C ASN A 105 2.18 -1.25 16.09
N THR A 106 3.19 -0.38 16.09
CA THR A 106 3.34 0.65 17.13
C THR A 106 2.36 1.83 16.99
N LEU A 107 1.58 1.89 15.90
CA LEU A 107 0.62 2.96 15.62
C LEU A 107 -0.83 2.58 15.96
N SER A 108 -1.12 1.36 16.40
CA SER A 108 -2.42 1.02 17.02
C SER A 108 -2.49 1.65 18.42
N PRO A 109 -3.55 2.40 18.76
CA PRO A 109 -3.71 2.93 20.10
C PRO A 109 -3.86 1.77 21.11
N LYS A 110 -3.16 1.90 22.25
CA LYS A 110 -3.44 1.09 23.45
C LYS A 110 -4.86 1.37 23.94
#